data_AF-A0AAD1QYN7-F1
#
_entry.id   AF-A0AAD1QYN7-F1
#
_cell.length_a   1.000
_cell.length_b   1.000
_cell.length_c   1.000
_cell.angle_alpha   90.00
_cell.angle_beta   90.00
_cell.angle_gamma   90.00
#
_symmetry.space_group_name_H-M   'P 1'
#
loop_
_entity.id
_entity.type
_entity.pdbx_description
1 polymer ?
#
loop_
_entity_poly.entity_id
_entity_poly.type
_entity_poly.pdbx_seq_one_letter_code
_entity_poly.pdbx_strand_id
1 'polypeptide(L)'
;MSWSNHAPVIITIASPTPFQKHWNWRLNESLIEDPLMQKEVKTHIDQFFQMNSTPDTAPDKIWEAHKCVILTRHGAKRKRQRTQKTAELSRKVADLEKQHKSTLNDDTYSQLDAAKAELNSHLS
;
A
#
# COMPACT_ATOMS: atom_id res chain seq x y z
N MET A 1 -61.47 13.49 -24.07
CA MET A 1 -60.42 14.35 -24.65
C MET A 1 -59.75 15.12 -23.53
N SER A 2 -58.62 14.65 -23.02
CA SER A 2 -57.89 15.34 -21.94
C SER A 2 -56.88 16.30 -22.54
N TRP A 3 -57.15 17.60 -22.44
CA TRP A 3 -56.29 18.69 -22.90
C TRP A 3 -55.17 18.92 -21.87
N SER A 4 -54.05 18.21 -22.03
CA SER A 4 -52.81 18.55 -21.34
C SER A 4 -52.00 19.49 -22.23
N ASN A 5 -51.69 20.70 -21.75
CA ASN A 5 -50.79 21.65 -22.41
C ASN A 5 -49.30 21.29 -22.24
N HIS A 6 -49.00 20.17 -21.59
CA HIS A 6 -47.64 19.68 -21.41
C HIS A 6 -47.34 18.55 -22.41
N ALA A 7 -46.37 18.80 -23.28
CA ALA A 7 -45.83 17.77 -24.17
C ALA A 7 -44.96 16.78 -23.35
N PRO A 8 -45.06 15.46 -23.60
CA PRO A 8 -44.24 14.49 -22.91
C PRO A 8 -42.76 14.65 -23.31
N VAL A 9 -41.88 14.75 -22.31
CA VAL A 9 -40.44 14.69 -22.52
C VAL A 9 -40.00 13.24 -22.37
N ILE A 10 -39.53 12.66 -23.47
CA ILE A 10 -39.07 11.27 -23.51
C ILE A 10 -37.56 11.29 -23.71
N ILE A 11 -36.84 10.58 -22.84
CA ILE A 11 -35.39 10.38 -22.95
C ILE A 11 -35.15 8.88 -23.05
N THR A 12 -34.36 8.49 -24.04
CA THR A 12 -33.86 7.12 -24.20
C THR A 12 -32.41 7.07 -23.74
N ILE A 13 -32.17 6.39 -22.62
CA ILE A 13 -30.83 6.20 -22.06
C ILE A 13 -30.36 4.81 -22.46
N ALA A 14 -29.38 4.74 -23.35
CA ALA A 14 -28.67 3.50 -23.64
C ALA A 14 -27.46 3.39 -22.69
N SER A 15 -27.42 2.37 -21.84
CA SER A 15 -26.18 2.02 -21.15
C SER A 15 -25.23 1.41 -22.17
N PRO A 16 -23.98 1.89 -22.32
CA PRO A 16 -22.98 1.12 -23.02
C PRO A 16 -22.91 -0.27 -22.36
N THR A 17 -22.82 -1.32 -23.18
CA THR A 17 -22.55 -2.69 -22.72
C THR A 17 -21.49 -2.63 -21.63
N PRO A 18 -21.68 -3.31 -20.48
CA PRO A 18 -20.66 -3.29 -19.45
C PRO A 18 -19.40 -3.83 -20.10
N PHE A 19 -18.41 -2.96 -20.34
CA PHE A 19 -17.05 -3.43 -20.44
C PHE A 19 -16.87 -4.22 -19.16
N GLN A 20 -16.78 -5.55 -19.26
CA GLN A 20 -16.21 -6.33 -18.20
C GLN A 20 -14.76 -5.90 -18.15
N LYS A 21 -14.50 -4.77 -17.49
CA LYS A 21 -13.20 -4.49 -16.91
C LYS A 21 -13.03 -5.62 -15.91
N HIS A 22 -12.41 -6.70 -16.38
CA HIS A 22 -11.78 -7.64 -15.50
C HIS A 22 -10.78 -6.80 -14.72
N TRP A 23 -11.14 -6.47 -13.48
CA TRP A 23 -10.23 -5.86 -12.55
C TRP A 23 -9.20 -6.93 -12.24
N ASN A 24 -8.17 -7.00 -13.09
CA ASN A 24 -7.00 -7.82 -12.87
C ASN A 24 -6.22 -7.15 -11.75
N TRP A 25 -6.68 -7.36 -10.51
CA TRP A 25 -5.88 -7.08 -9.35
C TRP A 25 -4.62 -7.94 -9.45
N ARG A 26 -3.56 -7.35 -9.97
CA ARG A 26 -2.23 -7.94 -9.88
C ARG A 26 -1.67 -7.54 -8.54
N LEU A 27 -1.35 -8.55 -7.75
CA LEU A 27 -0.57 -8.37 -6.55
C LEU A 27 0.80 -7.81 -6.95
N ASN A 28 1.30 -6.84 -6.19
CA ASN A 28 2.65 -6.32 -6.40
C ASN A 28 3.65 -7.46 -6.18
N GLU A 29 4.26 -7.93 -7.27
CA GLU A 29 5.18 -9.08 -7.28
C GLU A 29 6.35 -8.87 -6.30
N SER A 30 6.83 -7.63 -6.14
CA SER A 30 7.88 -7.29 -5.18
C SER A 30 7.49 -7.53 -3.71
N LEU A 31 6.19 -7.57 -3.38
CA LEU A 31 5.74 -7.97 -2.05
C LEU A 31 5.85 -9.47 -1.87
N ILE A 32 5.50 -10.26 -2.89
CA ILE A 32 5.56 -11.74 -2.86
C ILE A 32 7.01 -12.23 -2.81
N GLU A 33 7.89 -11.53 -3.50
CA GLU A 33 9.33 -11.83 -3.52
C GLU A 33 10.03 -11.51 -2.20
N ASP A 34 9.40 -10.74 -1.30
CA ASP A 34 9.96 -10.46 0.02
C ASP A 34 10.08 -11.76 0.85
N PRO A 35 11.30 -12.18 1.22
CA PRO A 35 11.49 -13.38 2.03
C PRO A 35 10.76 -13.33 3.38
N LEU A 36 10.57 -12.13 3.94
CA LEU A 36 9.80 -11.93 5.17
C LEU A 36 8.31 -12.19 4.93
N MET A 37 7.76 -11.75 3.78
CA MET A 37 6.37 -12.06 3.42
C MET A 37 6.19 -13.57 3.24
N GLN A 38 7.10 -14.24 2.53
CA GLN A 38 7.01 -15.69 2.32
C GLN A 38 7.03 -16.46 3.64
N LYS A 39 7.88 -16.03 4.59
CA LYS A 39 7.93 -16.61 5.93
C LYS A 39 6.66 -16.33 6.72
N GLU A 40 6.12 -15.12 6.67
CA GLU A 40 4.86 -14.73 7.33
C GLU A 40 3.69 -15.56 6.79
N VAL A 41 3.57 -15.75 5.46
CA VAL A 41 2.55 -16.60 4.84
C VAL A 41 2.67 -18.04 5.34
N LYS A 42 3.86 -18.65 5.24
CA LYS A 42 4.08 -20.04 5.68
C LYS A 42 3.76 -20.26 7.15
N THR A 43 4.02 -19.27 7.99
CA THR A 43 3.81 -19.37 9.44
C THR A 43 2.33 -19.21 9.81
N HIS A 44 1.60 -18.35 9.11
CA HIS A 44 0.23 -17.98 9.48
C HIS A 44 -0.84 -18.74 8.71
N ILE A 45 -0.52 -19.40 7.60
CA ILE A 45 -1.52 -20.07 6.76
C ILE A 45 -2.26 -21.17 7.53
N ASP A 46 -1.54 -22.09 8.19
CA ASP A 46 -2.17 -23.21 8.91
C ASP A 46 -3.06 -22.72 10.05
N GLN A 47 -2.56 -21.76 10.85
CA GLN A 47 -3.31 -21.16 11.95
C GLN A 47 -4.56 -20.45 11.46
N PHE A 48 -4.46 -19.71 10.35
CA PHE A 48 -5.59 -18.99 9.78
C PHE A 48 -6.66 -19.95 9.27
N PHE A 49 -6.26 -21.01 8.57
CA PHE A 49 -7.21 -22.04 8.11
C PHE A 49 -7.87 -22.75 9.28
N GLN A 50 -7.13 -23.12 10.32
CA GLN A 50 -7.71 -23.77 11.51
C GLN A 50 -8.73 -22.86 12.22
N MET A 51 -8.44 -21.57 12.37
CA MET A 51 -9.32 -20.62 13.06
C MET A 51 -10.57 -20.24 12.26
N ASN A 52 -10.50 -20.29 10.92
CA ASN A 52 -11.57 -19.81 10.05
C ASN A 52 -12.33 -20.95 9.33
N SER A 53 -11.92 -22.20 9.53
CA SER A 53 -12.65 -23.36 9.00
C SER A 53 -13.94 -23.54 9.80
N THR A 54 -15.06 -23.17 9.18
CA THR A 54 -16.40 -23.42 9.69
C THR A 54 -17.17 -24.28 8.71
N PRO A 55 -18.18 -25.06 9.15
CA PRO A 55 -18.95 -25.93 8.26
C PRO A 55 -19.55 -25.22 7.04
N ASP A 56 -19.87 -23.93 7.17
CA ASP A 56 -20.52 -23.13 6.13
C ASP A 56 -19.54 -22.35 5.24
N THR A 57 -18.24 -22.38 5.53
CA THR A 57 -17.24 -21.60 4.76
C THR A 57 -16.41 -22.50 3.87
N ALA A 58 -16.54 -22.29 2.57
CA ALA A 58 -15.74 -23.01 1.58
C ALA A 58 -14.25 -22.62 1.66
N PRO A 59 -13.31 -23.57 1.45
CA PRO A 59 -11.87 -23.32 1.56
C PRO A 59 -11.33 -22.20 0.65
N ASP A 60 -11.96 -21.97 -0.51
CA ASP A 60 -11.63 -20.86 -1.41
C ASP A 60 -11.83 -19.50 -0.72
N LYS A 61 -12.91 -19.34 0.04
CA LYS A 61 -13.20 -18.10 0.79
C LYS A 61 -12.18 -17.84 1.88
N ILE A 62 -11.76 -18.90 2.57
CA ILE A 62 -10.71 -18.82 3.61
C ILE A 62 -9.39 -18.41 2.97
N TRP A 63 -9.04 -18.97 1.81
CA TRP A 63 -7.84 -18.58 1.06
C TRP A 63 -7.87 -17.11 0.62
N GLU A 64 -8.98 -16.64 0.05
CA GLU A 64 -9.14 -15.23 -0.33
C GLU A 64 -9.03 -14.29 0.88
N ALA A 65 -9.66 -14.64 1.99
CA ALA A 65 -9.58 -13.88 3.23
C ALA A 65 -8.15 -13.85 3.79
N HIS A 66 -7.46 -14.99 3.81
CA HIS A 66 -6.08 -15.10 4.27
C HIS A 66 -5.15 -14.18 3.47
N LYS A 67 -5.27 -14.21 2.14
CA LYS A 67 -4.52 -13.32 1.25
C LYS A 67 -4.80 -11.85 1.58
N CYS A 68 -6.06 -11.45 1.73
CA CYS A 68 -6.39 -10.07 2.07
C CYS A 68 -5.73 -9.61 3.39
N VAL A 69 -5.79 -10.45 4.42
CA VAL A 69 -5.21 -10.16 5.74
C VAL A 69 -3.69 -10.02 5.69
N ILE A 70 -3.01 -11.02 5.12
CA ILE A 70 -1.54 -11.04 5.10
C ILE A 70 -0.99 -9.87 4.28
N LEU A 71 -1.62 -9.57 3.14
CA LEU A 71 -1.21 -8.49 2.25
C LEU A 71 -1.43 -7.12 2.87
N THR A 72 -2.59 -6.89 3.48
CA THR A 72 -2.90 -5.63 4.15
C THR A 72 -1.93 -5.39 5.30
N ARG A 73 -1.68 -6.43 6.12
CA ARG A 73 -0.75 -6.35 7.25
C ARG A 73 0.68 -6.06 6.80
N HIS A 74 1.16 -6.79 5.80
CA HIS A 74 2.52 -6.66 5.31
C HIS A 74 2.73 -5.30 4.62
N GLY A 75 1.77 -4.86 3.81
CA GLY A 75 1.78 -3.53 3.20
C GLY A 75 1.78 -2.40 4.24
N ALA A 76 0.94 -2.50 5.27
CA ALA A 76 0.90 -1.53 6.38
C ALA A 76 2.24 -1.48 7.14
N LYS A 77 2.85 -2.64 7.41
CA LYS A 77 4.16 -2.76 8.06
C LYS A 77 5.25 -2.07 7.24
N ARG A 78 5.33 -2.35 5.94
CA ARG A 78 6.32 -1.71 5.04
C ARG A 78 6.10 -0.21 4.93
N LYS A 79 4.85 0.25 4.84
CA LYS A 79 4.52 1.68 4.85
C LYS A 79 5.03 2.35 6.14
N ARG A 80 4.75 1.75 7.30
CA ARG A 80 5.24 2.25 8.58
C ARG A 80 6.77 2.31 8.64
N GLN A 81 7.45 1.25 8.21
CA GLN A 81 8.92 1.20 8.17
C GLN A 81 9.51 2.27 7.26
N ARG A 82 8.95 2.47 6.06
CA ARG A 82 9.36 3.54 5.15
C ARG A 82 9.16 4.92 5.78
N THR A 83 7.98 5.19 6.34
CA THR A 83 7.69 6.47 7.02
C THR A 83 8.65 6.71 8.18
N GLN A 84 8.93 5.68 8.99
CA GLN A 84 9.88 5.78 10.09
C GLN A 84 11.29 6.10 9.57
N LYS A 85 11.79 5.37 8.57
CA LYS A 85 13.11 5.63 7.98
C LYS A 85 13.22 7.04 7.39
N THR A 86 12.18 7.52 6.69
CA THR A 86 12.12 8.89 6.18
C THR A 86 12.19 9.92 7.31
N ALA A 87 11.46 9.71 8.41
CA ALA A 87 11.48 10.61 9.56
C ALA A 87 12.85 10.63 10.25
N GLU A 88 13.48 9.46 10.40
CA GLU A 88 14.83 9.32 10.97
C GLU A 88 15.89 10.04 10.12
N LEU A 89 15.88 9.83 8.80
CA LEU A 89 16.79 10.49 7.87
C LEU A 89 16.57 12.01 7.84
N SER A 90 15.31 12.46 7.83
CA SER A 90 14.98 13.90 7.85
C SER A 90 15.49 14.57 9.13
N ARG A 91 15.33 13.90 10.29
CA ARG A 91 15.87 14.38 11.55
C ARG A 91 17.40 14.42 11.54
N LYS A 92 18.05 13.36 11.04
CA LYS A 92 19.51 13.29 10.91
C LYS A 92 20.05 14.44 10.05
N VAL A 93 19.40 14.74 8.94
CA VAL A 93 19.74 15.89 8.08
C VAL A 93 19.61 17.19 8.86
N ALA A 94 18.50 17.42 9.55
CA ALA A 94 18.29 18.65 10.33
C ALA A 94 19.32 18.84 11.45
N ASP A 95 19.67 17.76 12.17
CA ASP A 95 20.66 17.78 13.25
C ASP A 95 22.06 18.07 12.69
N LEU A 96 22.45 17.44 11.58
CA LEU A 96 23.73 17.68 10.90
C LEU A 96 23.84 19.09 10.31
N GLU A 97 22.75 19.64 9.75
CA GLU A 97 22.72 21.02 9.27
C GLU A 97 22.94 22.02 10.41
N LYS A 98 22.33 21.78 11.57
CA LYS A 98 22.51 22.61 12.75
C LYS A 98 23.95 22.55 13.24
N GLN A 99 24.52 21.35 13.33
CA GLN A 99 25.91 21.15 13.75
C GLN A 99 26.88 21.82 12.78
N HIS A 100 26.76 21.57 11.48
CA HIS A 100 27.66 22.17 10.49
C HIS A 100 27.59 23.70 10.50
N LYS A 101 26.41 24.32 10.68
CA LYS A 101 26.28 25.77 10.85
C LYS A 101 27.03 26.31 12.08
N SER A 102 27.17 25.52 13.15
CA SER A 102 27.84 25.94 14.38
C SER A 102 29.36 25.67 14.37
N THR A 103 29.81 24.59 13.75
CA THR A 103 31.22 24.15 13.79
C THR A 103 31.99 24.38 12.49
N LEU A 104 31.31 24.58 11.35
CA LEU A 104 31.90 24.66 10.00
C LEU A 104 32.88 23.50 9.68
N ASN A 105 32.62 22.32 10.24
CA ASN A 105 33.49 21.15 10.10
C ASN A 105 33.16 20.40 8.79
N ASP A 106 34.20 20.10 8.00
CA ASP A 106 34.12 19.35 6.73
C ASP A 106 33.64 17.90 6.93
N ASP A 107 33.97 17.26 8.05
CA ASP A 107 33.50 15.89 8.33
C ASP A 107 31.96 15.86 8.51
N THR A 108 31.41 16.88 9.18
CA THR A 108 29.95 17.03 9.35
C THR A 108 29.26 17.34 8.02
N TYR A 109 29.94 18.04 7.11
CA TYR A 109 29.43 18.30 5.76
C TYR A 109 29.34 17.03 4.91
N SER A 110 30.39 16.19 4.93
CA SER A 110 30.39 14.91 4.23
C SER A 110 29.27 13.98 4.72
N GLN A 111 29.07 13.90 6.04
CA GLN A 111 27.96 13.13 6.63
C GLN A 111 26.58 13.69 6.25
N LEU A 112 26.46 15.02 6.14
CA LEU A 112 25.22 15.68 5.73
C LEU A 112 24.88 15.36 4.26
N ASP A 113 25.87 15.43 3.37
CA ASP A 113 25.70 15.13 1.96
C ASP A 113 25.28 13.67 1.75
N ALA A 114 25.94 12.74 2.45
CA ALA A 114 25.56 11.32 2.45
C ALA A 114 24.12 11.10 2.97
N ALA A 115 23.72 11.76 4.05
CA ALA A 115 22.38 11.64 4.61
C ALA A 115 21.30 12.22 3.67
N LYS A 116 21.60 13.32 2.97
CA LYS A 116 20.73 13.91 1.95
C LYS A 116 20.59 13.01 0.73
N ALA A 117 21.69 12.42 0.26
CA ALA A 117 21.68 11.46 -0.84
C ALA A 117 20.85 10.21 -0.49
N GLU A 118 21.01 9.67 0.72
CA GLU A 118 20.22 8.53 1.19
C GLU A 118 18.73 8.88 1.30
N LEU A 119 18.39 10.06 1.85
CA LEU A 119 17.01 10.52 1.93
C LEU A 119 16.38 10.68 0.54
N ASN A 120 17.10 11.26 -0.42
CA ASN A 120 16.62 11.46 -1.78
C ASN A 120 16.39 10.12 -2.49
N SER A 121 17.33 9.18 -2.37
CA SER A 121 17.19 7.81 -2.90
C SER A 121 16.02 7.04 -2.26
N HIS A 122 15.72 7.30 -0.98
CA HIS A 122 14.59 6.67 -0.30
C HIS A 122 13.23 7.30 -0.67
N LEU A 123 13.22 8.52 -1.22
CA LEU A 123 12.01 9.24 -1.64
C LEU A 123 11.70 9.07 -3.14
N SER A 124 12.70 8.76 -3.98
CA SER A 124 12.54 8.42 -5.40
C SER A 124 11.91 7.05 -5.61
#